data_AF-A0AAQ4CNY1-F1
#
_entry.id   AF-A0AAQ4CNY1-F1
#
_cell.length_a   1.000
_cell.length_b   1.000
_cell.length_c   1.000
_cell.angle_alpha   90.00
_cell.angle_beta   90.00
_cell.angle_gamma   90.00
#
_symmetry.space_group_name_H-M   'P 1'
#
loop_
_entity.id
_entity.type
_entity.pdbx_description
1 polymer ?
#
loop_
_entity_poly.entity_id
_entity_poly.type
_entity_poly.pdbx_seq_one_letter_code
_entity_poly.pdbx_strand_id
1 'polypeptide(L)'
;MIKHAEYTRHGITEPMLLIMVYKKVEDGKVVSAFRFSVYKNMIITVYEDDKLQGGEVLDFDIYNMTNLINKIRKYYDDAVDDLVIFGEKQYVDEFLNRFLEDDEELGQQRQ
;
A
#
# COMPACT_ATOMS: atom_id res chain seq x y z
N MET A 1 -5.06 -1.84 9.66
CA MET A 1 -6.42 -1.40 9.25
C MET A 1 -6.37 -0.46 8.05
N ILE A 2 -7.34 -0.50 7.11
CA ILE A 2 -7.50 0.55 6.08
C ILE A 2 -7.99 1.82 6.74
N LYS A 3 -7.14 2.86 6.73
CA LYS A 3 -7.40 4.12 7.42
C LYS A 3 -8.08 5.14 6.53
N HIS A 4 -7.69 5.18 5.26
CA HIS A 4 -8.18 6.17 4.29
C HIS A 4 -8.05 5.65 2.86
N ALA A 5 -9.05 5.95 2.03
CA ALA A 5 -9.02 5.72 0.60
C ALA A 5 -9.66 6.92 -0.11
N GLU A 6 -8.97 7.46 -1.11
CA GLU A 6 -9.43 8.65 -1.83
C GLU A 6 -9.16 8.56 -3.33
N TYR A 7 -10.14 9.03 -4.11
CA TYR A 7 -10.00 9.12 -5.56
C TYR A 7 -9.27 10.41 -5.95
N THR A 8 -8.16 10.25 -6.64
CA THR A 8 -7.37 11.36 -7.18
C THR A 8 -7.24 11.20 -8.69
N ARG A 9 -6.98 12.33 -9.37
CA ARG A 9 -6.52 12.33 -10.75
C ARG A 9 -5.02 12.52 -10.73
N HIS A 10 -4.31 11.86 -11.63
CA HIS A 10 -2.86 11.94 -11.71
C HIS A 10 -2.41 12.55 -13.05
N GLY A 11 -1.32 13.31 -13.02
CA GLY A 11 -0.60 13.77 -14.21
C GLY A 11 0.28 12.66 -14.81
N ILE A 12 0.87 12.91 -15.99
CA ILE A 12 1.65 11.89 -16.72
C ILE A 12 2.86 11.32 -15.95
N THR A 13 3.39 12.08 -14.98
CA THR A 13 4.55 11.69 -14.15
C THR A 13 4.14 11.19 -12.76
N GLU A 14 2.86 11.21 -12.44
CA GLU A 14 2.33 10.83 -11.14
C GLU A 14 1.87 9.36 -11.16
N PRO A 15 1.93 8.66 -10.02
CA PRO A 15 1.45 7.29 -9.94
C PRO A 15 -0.06 7.24 -10.15
N MET A 16 -0.52 6.19 -10.83
CA MET A 16 -1.96 5.94 -11.04
C MET A 16 -2.65 5.48 -9.75
N LEU A 17 -1.88 4.82 -8.88
CA LEU A 17 -2.27 4.37 -7.57
C LEU A 17 -1.05 4.51 -6.63
N LEU A 18 -1.30 5.08 -5.46
CA LEU A 18 -0.32 5.30 -4.41
C LEU A 18 -0.86 4.68 -3.13
N ILE A 19 -0.12 3.71 -2.61
CA ILE A 19 -0.47 3.05 -1.35
C ILE A 19 0.63 3.28 -0.35
N MET A 20 0.25 3.65 0.87
CA MET A 20 1.17 3.86 1.99
C MET A 20 0.79 2.94 3.14
N VAL A 21 1.78 2.19 3.62
CA VAL A 21 1.71 1.43 4.87
C VAL A 21 2.47 2.21 5.92
N TYR A 22 1.77 2.82 6.86
CA TYR A 22 2.39 3.49 8.00
C TYR A 22 2.61 2.49 9.13
N LYS A 23 3.88 2.28 9.46
CA LYS A 23 4.31 1.43 10.57
C LYS A 23 4.20 2.21 11.86
N LYS A 24 3.36 1.72 12.78
CA LYS A 24 3.14 2.34 14.09
C LYS A 24 3.71 1.48 15.21
N VAL A 25 4.16 2.15 16.27
CA VAL A 25 4.41 1.51 17.57
C VAL A 25 3.13 1.51 18.42
N GLU A 26 3.13 0.82 19.56
CA GLU A 26 1.95 0.61 20.42
C GLU A 26 1.25 1.91 20.87
N ASP A 27 1.99 3.02 20.99
CA ASP A 27 1.44 4.34 21.35
C ASP A 27 0.76 5.07 20.17
N GLY A 28 0.74 4.46 18.99
CA GLY A 28 0.16 5.00 17.76
C GLY A 28 1.09 5.93 16.98
N LYS A 29 2.32 6.18 17.45
CA LYS A 29 3.30 6.99 16.72
C LYS A 29 3.78 6.25 15.47
N VAL A 30 3.76 6.94 14.33
CA VAL A 30 4.36 6.48 13.07
C VAL A 30 5.88 6.57 13.18
N VAL A 31 6.57 5.45 12.94
CA VAL A 31 8.04 5.35 13.00
C VAL A 31 8.68 5.08 11.65
N SER A 32 7.90 4.59 10.69
CA SER A 32 8.33 4.43 9.30
C SER A 32 7.13 4.26 8.36
N ALA A 33 7.38 4.31 7.07
CA ALA A 33 6.37 4.05 6.04
C ALA A 33 6.96 3.28 4.86
N PHE A 34 6.13 2.42 4.27
CA PHE A 34 6.36 1.88 2.93
C PHE A 34 5.44 2.57 1.95
N ARG A 35 6.00 3.10 0.86
CA ARG A 35 5.28 3.74 -0.23
C ARG A 35 5.36 2.86 -1.47
N PHE A 36 4.20 2.46 -1.97
CA PHE A 36 4.03 1.70 -3.22
C PHE A 36 3.49 2.65 -4.28
N SER A 37 4.35 3.07 -5.20
CA SER A 37 3.96 3.92 -6.33
C SER A 37 3.72 3.06 -7.55
N VAL A 38 2.46 3.03 -8.01
CA VAL A 38 2.02 2.20 -9.13
C VAL A 38 1.93 3.05 -10.39
N TYR A 39 2.70 2.66 -11.38
CA TYR A 39 2.63 3.18 -12.74
C TYR A 39 2.10 2.10 -13.67
N LYS A 40 1.83 2.47 -14.93
CA LYS A 40 1.16 1.60 -15.91
C LYS A 40 1.76 0.19 -16.04
N ASN A 41 3.07 0.05 -15.88
CA ASN A 41 3.79 -1.21 -16.06
C ASN A 41 4.68 -1.60 -14.87
N MET A 42 4.73 -0.80 -13.81
CA MET A 42 5.66 -1.03 -12.72
C MET A 42 5.14 -0.57 -11.36
N ILE A 43 5.64 -1.23 -10.32
CA ILE A 43 5.49 -0.86 -8.92
C ILE A 43 6.87 -0.45 -8.43
N ILE A 44 6.94 0.70 -7.74
CA ILE A 44 8.15 1.15 -7.04
C ILE A 44 7.85 1.10 -5.55
N THR A 45 8.66 0.37 -4.80
CA THR A 45 8.56 0.32 -3.33
C THR A 45 9.68 1.14 -2.70
N VAL A 46 9.29 2.13 -1.90
CA VAL A 46 10.19 3.00 -1.16
C VAL A 46 9.92 2.84 0.33
N TYR A 47 10.98 2.77 1.13
CA TYR A 47 10.92 2.80 2.59
C TYR A 47 11.44 4.14 3.10
N GLU A 48 10.73 4.72 4.08
CA GLU A 48 11.11 5.96 4.74
C GLU A 48 11.01 5.77 6.26
N ASP A 49 12.01 6.23 7.01
CA ASP A 49 11.99 6.22 8.48
C ASP A 49 11.68 7.61 9.06
N ASP A 50 11.41 7.70 10.36
CA ASP A 50 11.09 8.95 11.05
C ASP A 50 12.31 9.88 11.22
N LYS A 51 13.50 9.50 10.72
CA LYS A 51 14.72 10.32 10.76
C LYS A 51 14.86 11.24 9.55
N LEU A 52 13.93 11.18 8.60
CA LEU A 52 13.84 12.08 7.44
C LEU A 52 15.12 12.12 6.58
N GLN A 53 15.81 10.99 6.47
CA GLN A 53 17.07 10.88 5.69
C GLN A 53 16.83 10.76 4.18
N GLY A 54 15.57 10.83 3.74
CA GLY A 54 15.14 10.50 2.39
C GLY A 54 14.73 9.03 2.28
N GLY A 55 13.96 8.73 1.24
CA GLY A 55 13.46 7.37 1.02
C GLY A 55 14.48 6.45 0.34
N GLU A 56 14.57 5.22 0.85
CA GLU A 56 15.33 4.14 0.25
C GLU A 56 14.44 3.37 -0.73
N VAL A 57 14.87 3.27 -2.00
CA VAL A 57 14.19 2.43 -2.98
C VAL A 57 14.56 0.97 -2.68
N LEU A 58 13.58 0.19 -2.23
CA LEU A 58 13.80 -1.21 -1.88
C LEU A 58 13.76 -2.12 -3.10
N ASP A 59 12.77 -1.92 -3.97
CA ASP A 59 12.63 -2.72 -5.19
C ASP A 59 11.79 -2.05 -6.29
N PHE A 60 11.86 -2.70 -7.46
CA PHE A 60 11.01 -2.46 -8.62
C PHE A 60 10.39 -3.79 -9.03
N ASP A 61 9.13 -3.76 -9.46
CA ASP A 61 8.44 -4.96 -9.95
C ASP A 61 7.46 -4.63 -11.07
N ILE A 62 7.03 -5.64 -11.81
CA ILE A 62 6.02 -5.50 -12.85
C ILE A 62 4.67 -5.31 -12.18
N TYR A 63 3.94 -4.29 -12.65
CA TYR A 63 2.59 -4.04 -12.16
C TYR A 63 1.61 -5.10 -12.66
N ASN A 64 1.05 -5.83 -11.71
CA ASN A 64 -0.31 -6.36 -11.76
C ASN A 64 -0.89 -6.30 -10.35
N MET A 65 -2.21 -6.33 -10.23
CA MET A 65 -2.89 -6.14 -8.96
C MET A 65 -2.55 -7.24 -7.93
N THR A 66 -2.32 -8.48 -8.36
CA THR A 66 -1.92 -9.58 -7.47
C THR A 66 -0.53 -9.34 -6.87
N ASN A 67 0.45 -8.94 -7.69
CA ASN A 67 1.80 -8.63 -7.22
C ASN A 67 1.80 -7.45 -6.25
N LEU A 68 0.98 -6.43 -6.51
CA LEU A 68 0.82 -5.28 -5.62
C LEU A 68 0.31 -5.70 -4.25
N ILE A 69 -0.78 -6.47 -4.20
CA ILE A 69 -1.35 -6.97 -2.95
C ILE A 69 -0.33 -7.82 -2.18
N ASN A 70 0.35 -8.75 -2.86
CA ASN A 70 1.40 -9.57 -2.25
C ASN A 70 2.53 -8.74 -1.64
N LYS A 71 2.96 -7.68 -2.32
CA LYS A 71 3.97 -6.75 -1.80
C LYS A 71 3.48 -6.00 -0.58
N ILE A 72 2.25 -5.48 -0.59
CA ILE A 72 1.69 -4.75 0.55
C ILE A 72 1.59 -5.69 1.76
N ARG A 73 1.04 -6.90 1.58
CA ARG A 73 0.91 -7.92 2.62
C ARG A 73 2.25 -8.32 3.24
N LYS A 74 3.34 -8.28 2.48
CA LYS A 74 4.70 -8.56 3.00
C LYS A 74 5.11 -7.57 4.12
N TYR A 75 4.62 -6.33 4.07
CA TYR A 75 5.05 -5.26 4.98
C TYR A 75 3.94 -4.77 5.93
N TYR A 76 2.69 -5.11 5.65
CA TYR A 76 1.50 -4.68 6.36
C TYR A 76 1.07 -5.67 7.44
N ASP A 77 0.91 -5.17 8.66
CA ASP A 77 0.31 -5.82 9.80
C ASP A 77 -1.05 -5.16 10.08
N ASP A 78 -2.14 -5.91 9.91
CA ASP A 78 -3.50 -5.40 10.00
C ASP A 78 -3.89 -4.93 11.40
N ALA A 79 -3.24 -5.48 12.44
CA ALA A 79 -3.51 -5.16 13.83
C ALA A 79 -2.97 -3.79 14.24
N VAL A 80 -1.82 -3.38 13.70
CA VAL A 80 -1.12 -2.15 14.14
C VAL A 80 -0.92 -1.12 13.06
N ASP A 81 -0.78 -1.50 11.79
CA ASP A 81 -0.44 -0.54 10.74
C ASP A 81 -1.67 0.17 10.17
N ASP A 82 -1.44 1.38 9.66
CA ASP A 82 -2.45 2.09 8.86
C ASP A 82 -2.14 1.94 7.38
N LEU A 83 -3.15 1.55 6.60
CA LEU A 83 -3.08 1.54 5.14
C LEU A 83 -3.83 2.75 4.59
N VAL A 84 -3.15 3.55 3.76
CA VAL A 84 -3.70 4.74 3.11
C VAL A 84 -3.56 4.61 1.60
N ILE A 85 -4.63 4.90 0.87
CA ILE A 85 -4.75 4.63 -0.56
C ILE A 85 -5.20 5.90 -1.29
N PHE A 86 -4.47 6.28 -2.34
CA PHE A 86 -4.83 7.37 -3.25
C PHE A 86 -4.70 6.89 -4.69
N GLY A 87 -5.63 7.23 -5.58
CA GLY A 87 -5.44 6.93 -6.99
C GLY A 87 -6.69 7.11 -7.82
N GLU A 88 -6.62 6.74 -9.09
CA GLU A 88 -7.82 6.77 -9.92
C GLU A 88 -8.85 5.77 -9.41
N LYS A 89 -10.13 6.16 -9.53
CA LYS A 89 -11.25 5.36 -9.07
C LYS A 89 -11.16 3.88 -9.48
N GLN A 90 -10.89 3.59 -10.75
CA GLN A 90 -10.82 2.21 -11.24
C GLN A 90 -9.76 1.35 -10.52
N TYR A 91 -8.60 1.94 -10.18
CA TYR A 91 -7.53 1.23 -9.51
C TYR A 91 -7.76 1.11 -8.01
N VAL A 92 -8.34 2.15 -7.39
CA VAL A 92 -8.71 2.12 -5.97
C VAL A 92 -9.82 1.09 -5.74
N ASP A 93 -10.88 1.10 -6.57
CA ASP A 93 -11.99 0.14 -6.47
C ASP A 93 -11.49 -1.30 -6.66
N GLU A 94 -10.68 -1.56 -7.70
CA GLU A 94 -10.11 -2.89 -7.94
C GLU A 94 -9.23 -3.35 -6.77
N PHE A 95 -8.37 -2.46 -6.24
CA PHE A 95 -7.51 -2.78 -5.11
C PHE A 95 -8.33 -3.13 -3.86
N LEU A 96 -9.30 -2.28 -3.50
CA LEU A 96 -10.10 -2.48 -2.28
C LEU A 96 -10.90 -3.78 -2.33
N ASN A 97 -11.56 -4.06 -3.46
CA ASN A 97 -12.33 -5.30 -3.61
C ASN A 97 -11.45 -6.53 -3.40
N ARG A 98 -10.32 -6.60 -4.11
CA ARG A 98 -9.43 -7.76 -4.03
C ARG A 98 -8.71 -7.88 -2.69
N PHE A 99 -8.28 -6.76 -2.12
CA PHE A 99 -7.54 -6.76 -0.86
C PHE A 99 -8.42 -7.25 0.30
N LEU A 100 -9.70 -6.84 0.31
CA LEU A 100 -10.68 -7.24 1.33
C LEU A 100 -11.21 -8.67 1.12
N GLU A 101 -11.48 -9.07 -0.12
CA GLU A 101 -11.87 -10.46 -0.44
C GLU A 101 -10.79 -11.47 0.01
N ASP A 102 -9.52 -11.19 -0.30
CA ASP A 102 -8.39 -12.03 0.12
C ASP A 102 -8.29 -12.12 1.67
N ASP A 103 -8.67 -11.07 2.41
CA ASP A 103 -8.68 -11.08 3.88
C ASP A 103 -9.80 -11.97 4.45
N GLU A 104 -10.98 -11.98 3.83
CA GLU A 104 -12.08 -12.85 4.22
C GLU A 104 -11.73 -14.33 4.00
N GLU A 105 -11.12 -14.67 2.86
CA GLU A 105 -10.68 -16.04 2.56
C GLU A 105 -9.61 -16.53 3.54
N LEU A 106 -8.62 -15.69 3.88
CA LEU A 106 -7.58 -16.02 4.86
C LEU A 106 -8.14 -16.19 6.27
N GLY A 107 -9.15 -15.40 6.64
CA GLY A 107 -9.85 -15.52 7.91
C GLY A 107 -10.60 -16.85 8.06
N GLN A 108 -11.22 -17.33 6.97
CA GLN A 108 -11.95 -18.61 6.96
C GLN A 108 -11.02 -19.83 7.03
N GLN A 109 -9.80 -19.75 6.47
CA GLN A 109 -8.83 -20.86 6.52
C GLN A 109 -8.14 -21.02 7.88
N ARG A 110 -8.25 -20.03 8.77
CA ARG A 110 -7.63 -20.02 10.11
C ARG A 110 -8.59 -20.40 11.24
N GLN A 111 -9.86 -20.70 10.93
CA GLN A 111 -10.87 -21.23 11.86
C GLN A 111 -11.05 -22.74 11.69
#